data_AF-A0AA37KY71-F1
#
_entry.id   AF-A0AA37KY71-F1
#
_cell.length_a   1.000
_cell.length_b   1.000
_cell.length_c   1.000
_cell.angle_alpha   90.00
_cell.angle_beta   90.00
_cell.angle_gamma   90.00
#
_symmetry.space_group_name_H-M   'P 1'
#
loop_
_entity.id
_entity.type
_entity.pdbx_description
1 polymer ?
#
loop_
_entity_poly.entity_id
_entity_poly.type
_entity_poly.pdbx_seq_one_letter_code
_entity_poly.pdbx_strand_id
1 'polypeptide(L)'
;MLRIKQSKNSSYYTNEHGEKENYYDKESKGFWLGSAKEFLGLKDELTIDEYNKLFKGQSPNGKNLTYQTGKHRTYDLTLSCNKDLSILKAAYPKLAETIDKITLNAVKETLQEAQKFIAVRETKNGVTTKNFETNSVFGAFHHSTSRELDPQDHYHNLLMPVSFNAKGKAYANDVSKLFKNQKYLGNIFQKSIARELEQQLGLKTIFNEKGLSRIVGINKEERDYFSKRKEQIEKLAGDNASYKDKDLASLASRQTKKEYDLSKLQENWNKELQQKFGFNEARLQSMRNQPAETKKADLLHSKSANLDNRTTRQISIFKNIAKLSKVKPKGISSKSVASFSGSTREQLHNSIAQLQASLGSLQAQLSSMKQEDPNRLQVFSQFLSLGFQLQELQQQLAELQRKELEKAIEQNKESEKTKGRERTRFDRSPKDR
;
A
#
# COMPACT_ATOMS: atom_id res chain seq x y z
N MET A 1 3.89 -5.86 1.18
CA MET A 1 2.71 -4.97 1.04
C MET A 1 1.46 -5.84 1.06
N LEU A 2 0.40 -5.43 1.77
CA LEU A 2 -0.91 -6.07 1.69
C LEU A 2 -1.88 -5.19 0.90
N ARG A 3 -2.60 -5.80 -0.04
CA ARG A 3 -3.72 -5.19 -0.75
C ARG A 3 -4.96 -6.07 -0.61
N ILE A 4 -6.10 -5.46 -0.28
CA ILE A 4 -7.38 -6.17 -0.17
C ILE A 4 -8.30 -5.70 -1.29
N LYS A 5 -8.81 -6.63 -2.09
CA LYS A 5 -9.80 -6.38 -3.14
C LYS A 5 -10.96 -7.36 -3.03
N GLN A 6 -12.16 -6.93 -3.41
CA GLN A 6 -13.25 -7.87 -3.62
C GLN A 6 -13.03 -8.63 -4.92
N SER A 7 -13.07 -9.96 -4.87
CA SER A 7 -13.12 -10.80 -6.06
C SER A 7 -14.58 -11.03 -6.46
N LYS A 8 -14.87 -10.83 -7.74
CA LYS A 8 -16.21 -11.03 -8.31
C LYS A 8 -16.32 -12.31 -9.15
N ASN A 9 -15.20 -12.93 -9.49
CA ASN A 9 -15.16 -14.03 -10.43
C ASN A 9 -14.21 -15.13 -9.94
N SER A 10 -14.68 -16.38 -9.88
CA SER A 10 -13.87 -17.52 -9.45
C SER A 10 -12.85 -17.90 -10.53
N SER A 11 -13.25 -17.86 -11.80
CA SER A 11 -12.42 -18.24 -12.96
C SER A 11 -11.22 -17.33 -13.20
N TYR A 12 -11.23 -16.12 -12.63
CA TYR A 12 -10.07 -15.22 -12.66
C TYR A 12 -8.82 -15.88 -12.07
N TYR A 13 -8.96 -16.87 -11.19
CA TYR A 13 -7.83 -17.54 -10.55
C TYR A 13 -7.59 -18.96 -11.10
N THR A 14 -8.63 -19.66 -11.55
CA THR A 14 -8.58 -21.09 -11.92
C THR A 14 -8.54 -21.40 -13.41
N ASN A 15 -8.60 -20.40 -14.30
CA ASN A 15 -8.54 -20.56 -15.76
C ASN A 15 -9.60 -21.52 -16.39
N GLU A 16 -10.62 -21.92 -15.64
CA GLU A 16 -11.64 -22.88 -16.09
C GLU A 16 -12.46 -22.45 -17.31
N HIS A 17 -12.35 -21.18 -17.71
CA HIS A 17 -13.05 -20.61 -18.87
C HIS A 17 -12.10 -19.95 -19.88
N GLY A 18 -10.82 -20.34 -19.89
CA GLY A 18 -9.82 -19.73 -20.77
C GLY A 18 -9.55 -18.26 -20.45
N GLU A 19 -9.72 -17.87 -19.18
CA GLU A 19 -9.46 -16.51 -18.75
C GLU A 19 -7.96 -16.20 -18.73
N LYS A 20 -7.64 -15.04 -19.27
CA LYS A 20 -6.29 -14.56 -19.62
C LYS A 20 -5.26 -14.53 -18.48
N GLU A 21 -5.69 -14.64 -17.22
CA GLU A 21 -4.84 -14.58 -16.04
C GLU A 21 -4.95 -15.91 -15.26
N ASN A 22 -4.36 -16.99 -15.77
CA ASN A 22 -4.32 -18.28 -15.08
C ASN A 22 -3.39 -18.21 -13.85
N TYR A 23 -3.96 -18.15 -12.64
CA TYR A 23 -3.17 -18.18 -11.39
C TYR A 23 -2.93 -19.61 -10.85
N TYR A 24 -3.73 -20.58 -11.26
CA TYR A 24 -3.78 -21.95 -10.73
C TYR A 24 -2.80 -22.92 -11.42
N ASP A 25 -2.60 -22.86 -12.74
CA ASP A 25 -1.70 -23.81 -13.44
C ASP A 25 -0.36 -23.22 -13.89
N LYS A 26 -0.18 -21.88 -13.83
CA LYS A 26 1.04 -21.26 -14.37
C LYS A 26 2.24 -21.36 -13.43
N GLU A 27 2.03 -21.21 -12.13
CA GLU A 27 3.14 -21.12 -11.15
C GLU A 27 2.88 -21.91 -9.86
N SER A 28 1.62 -22.13 -9.47
CA SER A 28 1.27 -22.91 -8.26
C SER A 28 -0.17 -23.40 -8.31
N LYS A 29 -0.38 -24.70 -8.05
CA LYS A 29 -1.70 -25.37 -7.94
C LYS A 29 -2.60 -24.82 -6.83
N GLY A 30 -2.05 -23.98 -5.95
CA GLY A 30 -2.75 -23.41 -4.81
C GLY A 30 -2.99 -24.39 -3.67
N PHE A 31 -3.30 -23.84 -2.49
CA PHE A 31 -3.45 -24.61 -1.25
C PHE A 31 -4.36 -23.88 -0.26
N TRP A 32 -4.94 -24.64 0.67
CA TRP A 32 -5.84 -24.12 1.70
C TRP A 32 -5.08 -23.64 2.94
N LEU A 33 -5.42 -22.45 3.42
CA LEU A 33 -4.96 -21.88 4.68
C LEU A 33 -6.15 -21.44 5.56
N GLY A 34 -5.85 -21.15 6.84
CA GLY A 34 -6.83 -20.67 7.81
C GLY A 34 -7.41 -21.78 8.69
N SER A 35 -7.97 -21.39 9.84
CA SER A 35 -8.41 -22.34 10.86
C SER A 35 -9.73 -23.03 10.52
N ALA A 36 -10.50 -22.53 9.54
CA ALA A 36 -11.73 -23.19 9.11
C ALA A 36 -11.51 -24.40 8.18
N LYS A 37 -10.26 -24.68 7.77
CA LYS A 37 -9.91 -25.83 6.93
C LYS A 37 -10.40 -27.15 7.54
N GLU A 38 -10.21 -27.31 8.85
CA GLU A 38 -10.60 -28.50 9.61
C GLU A 38 -12.12 -28.67 9.69
N PHE A 39 -12.86 -27.58 9.93
CA PHE A 39 -14.33 -27.59 9.94
C PHE A 39 -14.94 -28.04 8.61
N LEU A 40 -14.21 -27.82 7.51
CA LEU A 40 -14.63 -28.17 6.16
C LEU A 40 -14.08 -29.53 5.69
N GLY A 41 -13.22 -30.19 6.47
CA GLY A 41 -12.57 -31.44 6.08
C GLY A 41 -11.62 -31.29 4.89
N LEU A 42 -11.08 -30.10 4.67
CA LEU A 42 -10.20 -29.81 3.53
C LEU A 42 -8.78 -30.33 3.77
N LYS A 43 -8.17 -30.89 2.72
CA LYS A 43 -6.74 -31.18 2.69
C LYS A 43 -5.93 -29.89 2.46
N ASP A 44 -4.60 -29.99 2.48
CA ASP A 44 -3.72 -28.85 2.21
C ASP A 44 -3.79 -28.42 0.74
N GLU A 45 -3.72 -29.37 -0.19
CA GLU A 45 -3.86 -29.08 -1.62
C GLU A 45 -5.28 -28.61 -1.94
N LEU A 46 -5.36 -27.54 -2.73
CA LEU A 46 -6.63 -26.97 -3.17
C LEU A 46 -7.02 -27.62 -4.50
N THR A 47 -8.22 -28.19 -4.56
CA THR A 47 -8.79 -28.66 -5.83
C THR A 47 -9.69 -27.58 -6.44
N ILE A 48 -9.76 -27.55 -7.77
CA ILE A 48 -10.60 -26.59 -8.51
C ILE A 48 -12.09 -26.73 -8.13
N ASP A 49 -12.58 -27.97 -7.98
CA ASP A 49 -13.97 -28.24 -7.61
C ASP A 49 -14.31 -27.70 -6.20
N GLU A 50 -13.47 -28.00 -5.20
CA GLU A 50 -13.64 -27.46 -3.84
C GLU A 50 -13.56 -25.93 -3.83
N TYR A 51 -12.61 -25.37 -4.57
CA TYR A 51 -12.46 -23.92 -4.69
C TYR A 51 -13.72 -23.27 -5.24
N ASN A 52 -14.28 -23.79 -6.33
CA ASN A 52 -15.49 -23.24 -6.92
C ASN A 52 -16.70 -23.35 -6.01
N LYS A 53 -16.86 -24.49 -5.33
CA LYS A 53 -17.93 -24.68 -4.35
C LYS A 53 -17.80 -23.67 -3.22
N LEU A 54 -16.63 -23.54 -2.62
CA LEU A 54 -16.39 -22.60 -1.53
C LEU A 54 -16.49 -21.14 -1.98
N PHE A 55 -16.04 -20.79 -3.18
CA PHE A 55 -16.19 -19.46 -3.75
C PHE A 55 -17.67 -19.09 -3.92
N LYS A 56 -18.50 -20.07 -4.26
CA LYS A 56 -19.97 -19.96 -4.30
C LYS A 56 -20.60 -20.05 -2.90
N GLY A 57 -19.85 -20.19 -1.81
CA GLY A 57 -20.40 -20.31 -0.45
C GLY A 57 -21.03 -21.66 -0.14
N GLN A 58 -20.59 -22.71 -0.82
CA GLN A 58 -20.98 -24.11 -0.62
C GLN A 58 -19.83 -24.90 0.03
N SER A 59 -20.15 -25.89 0.85
CA SER A 59 -19.15 -26.84 1.36
C SER A 59 -18.67 -27.79 0.26
N PRO A 60 -17.57 -28.53 0.48
CA PRO A 60 -17.07 -29.51 -0.50
C PRO A 60 -18.11 -30.55 -0.97
N ASN A 61 -19.06 -30.92 -0.10
CA ASN A 61 -20.18 -31.80 -0.44
C ASN A 61 -21.40 -31.10 -1.08
N GLY A 62 -21.31 -29.81 -1.42
CA GLY A 62 -22.34 -29.05 -2.12
C GLY A 62 -23.42 -28.41 -1.24
N LYS A 63 -23.39 -28.58 0.08
CA LYS A 63 -24.35 -27.92 0.99
C LYS A 63 -24.10 -26.42 1.06
N ASN A 64 -25.16 -25.62 1.01
CA ASN A 64 -25.06 -24.17 1.20
C ASN A 64 -24.60 -23.84 2.64
N LEU A 65 -23.49 -23.12 2.77
CA LEU A 65 -22.95 -22.68 4.06
C LEU A 65 -23.46 -21.29 4.46
N THR A 66 -23.78 -20.45 3.48
CA THR A 66 -24.31 -19.11 3.71
C THR A 66 -25.52 -18.86 2.81
N TYR A 67 -26.30 -17.84 3.16
CA TYR A 67 -27.44 -17.44 2.33
C TYR A 67 -26.93 -16.88 1.00
N GLN A 68 -27.32 -17.52 -0.10
CA GLN A 68 -26.91 -17.15 -1.45
C GLN A 68 -27.64 -15.89 -1.89
N THR A 69 -27.09 -14.72 -1.57
CA THR A 69 -27.69 -13.42 -1.92
C THR A 69 -27.30 -12.91 -3.32
N GLY A 70 -26.59 -13.72 -4.12
CA GLY A 70 -26.06 -13.32 -5.43
C GLY A 70 -24.92 -12.28 -5.39
N LYS A 71 -24.56 -11.77 -4.20
CA LYS A 71 -23.43 -10.86 -4.01
C LYS A 71 -22.19 -11.66 -3.62
N HIS A 72 -21.22 -11.76 -4.53
CA HIS A 72 -19.91 -12.37 -4.24
C HIS A 72 -19.21 -11.60 -3.09
N ARG A 73 -18.89 -12.30 -2.00
CA ARG A 73 -18.22 -11.72 -0.80
C ARG A 73 -16.80 -12.28 -0.59
N THR A 74 -16.20 -12.79 -1.65
CA THR A 74 -14.82 -13.26 -1.62
C THR A 74 -13.88 -12.06 -1.70
N TYR A 75 -12.85 -12.05 -0.87
CA TYR A 75 -11.85 -10.98 -0.86
C TYR A 75 -10.45 -11.55 -1.09
N ASP A 76 -9.73 -10.99 -2.03
CA ASP A 76 -8.33 -11.30 -2.29
C ASP A 76 -7.44 -10.41 -1.40
N LEU A 77 -6.72 -11.05 -0.48
CA LEU A 77 -5.67 -10.47 0.32
C LEU A 77 -4.33 -10.75 -0.37
N THR A 78 -3.97 -9.88 -1.31
CA THR A 78 -2.71 -10.00 -2.04
C THR A 78 -1.55 -9.52 -1.17
N LEU A 79 -0.69 -10.46 -0.76
CA LEU A 79 0.52 -10.21 0.00
C LEU A 79 1.72 -10.23 -0.95
N SER A 80 2.23 -9.05 -1.30
CA SER A 80 3.39 -8.91 -2.18
C SER A 80 4.66 -8.68 -1.39
N CYS A 81 5.68 -9.48 -1.63
CA CYS A 81 7.02 -9.31 -1.07
C CYS A 81 7.61 -7.97 -1.54
N ASN A 82 8.56 -7.43 -0.77
CA ASN A 82 9.31 -6.27 -1.26
C ASN A 82 10.15 -6.70 -2.48
N LYS A 83 10.46 -5.74 -3.35
CA LYS A 83 11.22 -6.00 -4.58
C LYS A 83 12.57 -6.65 -4.27
N ASP A 84 13.20 -6.21 -3.18
CA ASP A 84 14.47 -6.71 -2.67
C ASP A 84 14.45 -8.23 -2.46
N LEU A 85 13.39 -8.80 -1.86
CA LEU A 85 13.27 -10.25 -1.67
C LEU A 85 13.08 -10.99 -3.00
N SER A 86 12.28 -10.43 -3.92
CA SER A 86 12.09 -11.03 -5.25
C SER A 86 13.38 -11.03 -6.07
N ILE A 87 14.18 -9.96 -5.96
CA ILE A 87 15.53 -9.88 -6.55
C ILE A 87 16.45 -10.90 -5.89
N LEU A 88 16.46 -10.99 -4.56
CA LEU A 88 17.29 -11.96 -3.83
C LEU A 88 17.01 -13.39 -4.28
N LYS A 89 15.73 -13.77 -4.41
CA LYS A 89 15.31 -15.09 -4.90
C LYS A 89 15.79 -15.35 -6.34
N ALA A 90 15.64 -14.37 -7.23
CA ALA A 90 16.10 -14.49 -8.61
C ALA A 90 17.63 -14.51 -8.75
N ALA A 91 18.34 -13.77 -7.88
CA ALA A 91 19.80 -13.71 -7.83
C ALA A 91 20.44 -15.01 -7.33
N TYR A 92 19.78 -15.71 -6.39
CA TYR A 92 20.31 -16.89 -5.74
C TYR A 92 19.31 -18.06 -5.78
N PRO A 93 19.19 -18.78 -6.92
CA PRO A 93 18.25 -19.89 -7.08
C PRO A 93 18.39 -20.98 -6.00
N LYS A 94 19.61 -21.20 -5.51
CA LYS A 94 19.89 -22.13 -4.39
C LYS A 94 19.20 -21.76 -3.07
N LEU A 95 18.81 -20.50 -2.89
CA LEU A 95 18.07 -20.01 -1.73
C LEU A 95 16.56 -20.01 -1.96
N ALA A 96 16.07 -20.33 -3.17
CA ALA A 96 14.67 -20.16 -3.54
C ALA A 96 13.72 -20.91 -2.61
N GLU A 97 14.02 -22.18 -2.30
CA GLU A 97 13.20 -23.00 -1.39
C GLU A 97 13.17 -22.41 0.03
N THR A 98 14.30 -21.89 0.52
CA THR A 98 14.37 -21.24 1.84
C THR A 98 13.55 -19.96 1.85
N ILE A 99 13.65 -19.15 0.78
CA ILE A 99 12.86 -17.92 0.64
C ILE A 99 11.36 -18.25 0.54
N ASP A 100 10.98 -19.31 -0.16
CA ASP A 100 9.58 -19.75 -0.25
C ASP A 100 9.01 -20.20 1.09
N LYS A 101 9.83 -20.86 1.93
CA LYS A 101 9.44 -21.17 3.32
C LYS A 101 9.27 -19.90 4.14
N ILE A 102 10.20 -18.96 4.07
CA ILE A 102 10.14 -17.66 4.77
C ILE A 102 8.88 -16.88 4.38
N THR A 103 8.57 -16.80 3.09
CA THR A 103 7.42 -16.03 2.61
C THR A 103 6.11 -16.72 2.97
N LEU A 104 6.03 -18.04 2.84
CA LEU A 104 4.86 -18.81 3.26
C LEU A 104 4.59 -18.68 4.77
N ASN A 105 5.62 -18.72 5.62
CA ASN A 105 5.49 -18.52 7.06
C ASN A 105 4.96 -17.12 7.37
N ALA A 106 5.51 -16.09 6.72
CA ALA A 106 5.02 -14.72 6.86
C ALA A 106 3.56 -14.56 6.38
N VAL A 107 3.15 -15.25 5.32
CA VAL A 107 1.75 -15.31 4.88
C VAL A 107 0.89 -15.94 5.97
N LYS A 108 1.26 -17.11 6.50
CA LYS A 108 0.52 -17.81 7.56
C LYS A 108 0.37 -16.94 8.81
N GLU A 109 1.44 -16.31 9.30
CA GLU A 109 1.40 -15.40 10.46
C GLU A 109 0.47 -14.21 10.19
N THR A 110 0.54 -13.62 9.00
CA THR A 110 -0.31 -12.48 8.63
C THR A 110 -1.78 -12.86 8.53
N LEU A 111 -2.10 -14.03 7.95
CA LEU A 111 -3.48 -14.50 7.85
C LEU A 111 -4.04 -14.91 9.22
N GLN A 112 -3.22 -15.49 10.09
CA GLN A 112 -3.60 -15.77 11.48
C GLN A 112 -4.00 -14.48 12.21
N GLU A 113 -3.22 -13.41 12.06
CA GLU A 113 -3.59 -12.10 12.62
C GLU A 113 -4.82 -11.51 11.93
N ALA A 114 -4.94 -11.64 10.60
CA ALA A 114 -6.06 -11.11 9.82
C ALA A 114 -7.41 -11.65 10.32
N GLN A 115 -7.47 -12.93 10.71
CA GLN A 115 -8.68 -13.56 11.24
C GLN A 115 -9.24 -12.84 12.47
N LYS A 116 -8.41 -12.21 13.31
CA LYS A 116 -8.86 -11.43 14.47
C LYS A 116 -9.69 -10.19 14.09
N PHE A 117 -9.64 -9.78 12.81
CA PHE A 117 -10.38 -8.64 12.28
C PHE A 117 -11.52 -9.04 11.33
N ILE A 118 -11.75 -10.34 11.16
CA ILE A 118 -12.89 -10.88 10.42
C ILE A 118 -13.98 -11.16 11.44
N ALA A 119 -15.12 -10.49 11.29
CA ALA A 119 -16.26 -10.70 12.15
C ALA A 119 -17.36 -11.49 11.44
N VAL A 120 -18.26 -12.06 12.24
CA VAL A 120 -19.58 -12.53 11.80
C VAL A 120 -20.65 -11.73 12.54
N ARG A 121 -21.81 -11.56 11.90
CA ARG A 121 -22.95 -10.87 12.50
C ARG A 121 -23.92 -11.90 13.08
N GLU A 122 -24.14 -11.83 14.38
CA GLU A 122 -25.11 -12.68 15.07
C GLU A 122 -26.28 -11.82 15.55
N THR A 123 -27.52 -12.23 15.28
CA THR A 123 -28.71 -11.57 15.82
C THR A 123 -29.33 -12.47 16.88
N LYS A 124 -29.48 -11.95 18.10
CA LYS A 124 -30.15 -12.63 19.23
C LYS A 124 -31.16 -11.66 19.81
N ASN A 125 -32.42 -12.08 19.96
CA ASN A 125 -33.52 -11.28 20.50
C ASN A 125 -33.64 -9.88 19.85
N GLY A 126 -33.53 -9.81 18.52
CA GLY A 126 -33.61 -8.56 17.75
C GLY A 126 -32.33 -7.69 17.77
N VAL A 127 -31.33 -8.02 18.59
CA VAL A 127 -30.07 -7.28 18.67
C VAL A 127 -28.99 -7.96 17.83
N THR A 128 -28.43 -7.23 16.86
CA THR A 128 -27.29 -7.71 16.07
C THR A 128 -25.96 -7.27 16.69
N THR A 129 -25.10 -8.24 16.99
CA THR A 129 -23.72 -8.00 17.45
C THR A 129 -22.70 -8.53 16.45
N LYS A 130 -21.44 -8.07 16.57
CA LYS A 130 -20.32 -8.61 15.81
C LYS A 130 -19.50 -9.54 16.72
N ASN A 131 -19.32 -10.78 16.28
CA ASN A 131 -18.43 -11.73 16.93
C ASN A 131 -17.13 -11.84 16.10
N PHE A 132 -15.97 -11.71 16.75
CA PHE A 132 -14.65 -11.81 16.13
C PHE A 132 -13.94 -13.15 16.41
N GLU A 133 -14.50 -13.97 17.31
CA GLU A 133 -14.02 -15.34 17.56
C GLU A 133 -14.53 -16.25 16.44
N THR A 134 -13.81 -16.19 15.31
CA THR A 134 -14.21 -16.85 14.08
C THR A 134 -13.03 -17.56 13.44
N ASN A 135 -13.35 -18.64 12.73
CA ASN A 135 -12.42 -19.40 11.92
C ASN A 135 -12.72 -19.10 10.45
N SER A 136 -11.70 -18.71 9.68
CA SER A 136 -11.82 -18.40 8.26
C SER A 136 -11.01 -19.39 7.42
N VAL A 137 -11.34 -19.48 6.13
CA VAL A 137 -10.61 -20.30 5.16
C VAL A 137 -10.19 -19.46 3.97
N PHE A 138 -8.96 -19.68 3.52
CA PHE A 138 -8.33 -18.95 2.44
C PHE A 138 -7.83 -19.91 1.37
N GLY A 139 -8.19 -19.67 0.11
CA GLY A 139 -7.51 -20.29 -1.03
C GLY A 139 -6.27 -19.45 -1.39
N ALA A 140 -5.09 -20.02 -1.25
CA ALA A 140 -3.82 -19.33 -1.46
C ALA A 140 -3.17 -19.76 -2.78
N PHE A 141 -2.68 -18.79 -3.57
CA PHE A 141 -1.96 -19.02 -4.82
C PHE A 141 -0.63 -18.25 -4.80
N HIS A 142 0.48 -18.96 -5.01
CA HIS A 142 1.82 -18.36 -5.02
C HIS A 142 2.27 -18.00 -6.44
N HIS A 143 2.76 -16.77 -6.60
CA HIS A 143 3.19 -16.19 -7.86
C HIS A 143 4.55 -15.50 -7.67
N SER A 144 5.46 -15.71 -8.61
CA SER A 144 6.83 -15.18 -8.66
C SER A 144 7.03 -14.12 -9.76
N THR A 145 6.04 -13.90 -10.63
CA THR A 145 6.16 -12.95 -11.76
C THR A 145 5.20 -11.76 -11.67
N SER A 146 5.69 -10.58 -12.06
CA SER A 146 4.83 -9.44 -12.37
C SER A 146 4.21 -9.58 -13.77
N ARG A 147 3.28 -8.68 -14.10
CA ARG A 147 2.70 -8.59 -15.46
C ARG A 147 3.74 -8.26 -16.54
N GLU A 148 4.76 -7.49 -16.19
CA GLU A 148 5.87 -7.14 -17.09
C GLU A 148 7.00 -8.19 -17.05
N LEU A 149 6.74 -9.35 -16.46
CA LEU A 149 7.70 -10.45 -16.34
C LEU A 149 8.98 -10.08 -15.56
N ASP A 150 8.90 -9.10 -14.66
CA ASP A 150 9.92 -8.87 -13.63
C ASP A 150 9.70 -9.82 -12.44
N PRO A 151 10.76 -10.18 -11.67
CA PRO A 151 10.65 -10.94 -10.43
C PRO A 151 9.73 -10.20 -9.45
N GLN A 152 8.63 -10.83 -9.05
CA GLN A 152 7.70 -10.28 -8.09
C GLN A 152 7.01 -11.41 -7.34
N ASP A 153 7.55 -11.73 -6.18
CA ASP A 153 7.03 -12.74 -5.29
C ASP A 153 5.79 -12.22 -4.54
N HIS A 154 4.69 -12.95 -4.62
CA HIS A 154 3.42 -12.59 -3.99
C HIS A 154 2.46 -13.77 -3.85
N TYR A 155 1.55 -13.63 -2.91
CA TYR A 155 0.47 -14.59 -2.67
C TYR A 155 -0.89 -13.91 -2.83
N HIS A 156 -1.75 -14.52 -3.62
CA HIS A 156 -3.18 -14.21 -3.63
C HIS A 156 -3.85 -15.10 -2.58
N ASN A 157 -4.41 -14.50 -1.53
CA ASN A 157 -5.07 -15.23 -0.45
C ASN A 157 -6.56 -14.88 -0.46
N LEU A 158 -7.36 -15.71 -1.11
CA LEU A 158 -8.79 -15.49 -1.25
C LEU A 158 -9.52 -15.92 0.01
N LEU A 159 -9.94 -14.95 0.82
CA LEU A 159 -10.89 -15.16 1.90
C LEU A 159 -12.22 -15.63 1.32
N MET A 160 -12.54 -16.90 1.49
CA MET A 160 -13.81 -17.49 1.07
C MET A 160 -14.96 -16.80 1.80
N PRO A 161 -16.17 -16.73 1.21
CA PRO A 161 -17.28 -15.90 1.71
C PRO A 161 -17.94 -16.40 3.00
N VAL A 162 -17.29 -17.33 3.72
CA VAL A 162 -17.78 -17.98 4.93
C VAL A 162 -16.72 -17.95 6.04
N SER A 163 -17.18 -17.72 7.26
CA SER A 163 -16.43 -18.02 8.49
C SER A 163 -17.32 -18.78 9.47
N PHE A 164 -16.68 -19.50 10.39
CA PHE A 164 -17.33 -20.34 11.38
C PHE A 164 -17.12 -19.76 12.77
N ASN A 165 -18.16 -19.69 13.60
CA ASN A 165 -17.94 -19.41 15.02
C ASN A 165 -17.36 -20.64 15.75
N ALA A 166 -17.04 -20.51 17.04
CA ALA A 166 -16.52 -21.60 17.85
C ALA A 166 -17.41 -22.86 17.90
N LYS A 167 -18.72 -22.73 17.59
CA LYS A 167 -19.67 -23.86 17.55
C LYS A 167 -19.77 -24.51 16.16
N GLY A 168 -18.94 -24.12 15.20
CA GLY A 168 -18.99 -24.62 13.83
C GLY A 168 -20.19 -24.11 13.02
N LYS A 169 -20.89 -23.07 13.49
CA LYS A 169 -21.97 -22.45 12.71
C LYS A 169 -21.37 -21.49 11.68
N ALA A 170 -21.76 -21.69 10.41
CA ALA A 170 -21.32 -20.88 9.29
C ALA A 170 -22.06 -19.54 9.21
N TYR A 171 -21.31 -18.49 8.86
CA TYR A 171 -21.80 -17.13 8.67
C TYR A 171 -21.08 -16.44 7.52
N ALA A 172 -21.72 -15.41 6.96
CA ALA A 172 -21.06 -14.52 6.01
C ALA A 172 -20.07 -13.57 6.74
N ASN A 173 -18.94 -13.30 6.08
CA ASN A 173 -17.91 -12.41 6.63
C ASN A 173 -18.35 -10.94 6.69
N ASP A 174 -18.01 -10.28 7.81
CA ASP A 174 -17.93 -8.83 7.95
C ASP A 174 -16.45 -8.42 8.02
N VAL A 175 -15.95 -7.90 6.90
CA VAL A 175 -14.53 -7.54 6.71
C VAL A 175 -14.24 -6.05 6.99
N SER A 176 -15.19 -5.33 7.60
CA SER A 176 -15.04 -3.88 7.83
C SER A 176 -13.81 -3.52 8.69
N LYS A 177 -13.49 -4.36 9.68
CA LYS A 177 -12.29 -4.19 10.52
C LYS A 177 -11.02 -4.67 9.82
N LEU A 178 -11.11 -5.70 8.98
CA LEU A 178 -10.00 -6.16 8.15
C LEU A 178 -9.46 -5.03 7.25
N PHE A 179 -10.34 -4.34 6.51
CA PHE A 179 -9.93 -3.19 5.68
C PHE A 179 -9.31 -2.04 6.49
N LYS A 180 -9.85 -1.74 7.68
CA LYS A 180 -9.29 -0.71 8.57
C LYS A 180 -7.88 -1.04 9.05
N ASN A 181 -7.54 -2.33 9.15
CA ASN A 181 -6.24 -2.82 9.63
C ASN A 181 -5.29 -3.27 8.52
N GLN A 182 -5.61 -3.02 7.23
CA GLN A 182 -4.78 -3.46 6.10
C GLN A 182 -3.30 -3.04 6.23
N LYS A 183 -3.03 -1.79 6.67
CA LYS A 183 -1.64 -1.32 6.84
C LYS A 183 -0.93 -2.05 7.99
N TYR A 184 -1.63 -2.32 9.08
CA TYR A 184 -1.10 -3.05 10.23
C TYR A 184 -0.72 -4.48 9.82
N LEU A 185 -1.62 -5.20 9.17
CA LEU A 185 -1.37 -6.56 8.65
C LEU A 185 -0.23 -6.58 7.62
N GLY A 186 -0.20 -5.59 6.72
CA GLY A 186 0.91 -5.44 5.79
C GLY A 186 2.27 -5.24 6.46
N ASN A 187 2.32 -4.59 7.64
CA ASN A 187 3.54 -4.43 8.41
C ASN A 187 3.97 -5.72 9.11
N ILE A 188 3.02 -6.52 9.62
CA ILE A 188 3.32 -7.86 10.17
C ILE A 188 4.01 -8.71 9.12
N PHE A 189 3.44 -8.77 7.91
CA PHE A 189 4.02 -9.51 6.80
C PHE A 189 5.49 -9.12 6.53
N GLN A 190 5.78 -7.81 6.45
CA GLN A 190 7.15 -7.34 6.20
C GLN A 190 8.10 -7.62 7.37
N LYS A 191 7.61 -7.54 8.62
CA LYS A 191 8.42 -7.82 9.82
C LYS A 191 8.70 -9.31 9.99
N SER A 192 7.75 -10.18 9.67
CA SER A 192 7.96 -11.64 9.68
C SER A 192 9.04 -12.03 8.68
N ILE A 193 8.95 -11.53 7.44
CA ILE A 193 9.99 -11.75 6.43
C ILE A 193 11.35 -11.26 6.93
N ALA A 194 11.43 -10.05 7.48
CA ALA A 194 12.69 -9.50 7.98
C ALA A 194 13.30 -10.35 9.09
N ARG A 195 12.49 -10.77 10.07
CA ARG A 195 12.91 -11.63 11.17
C ARG A 195 13.46 -12.96 10.65
N GLU A 196 12.72 -13.61 9.75
CA GLU A 196 13.12 -14.92 9.22
C GLU A 196 14.30 -14.84 8.24
N LEU A 197 14.44 -13.77 7.45
CA LEU A 197 15.63 -13.54 6.63
C LEU A 197 16.90 -13.42 7.48
N GLU A 198 16.82 -12.71 8.60
CA GLU A 198 17.95 -12.58 9.52
C GLU A 198 18.28 -13.92 10.19
N GLN A 199 17.26 -14.62 10.70
CA GLN A 199 17.44 -15.90 11.39
C GLN A 199 17.93 -17.03 10.48
N GLN A 200 17.40 -17.13 9.25
CA GLN A 200 17.65 -18.26 8.35
C GLN A 200 18.83 -17.99 7.40
N LEU A 201 19.04 -16.74 7.00
CA LEU A 201 20.03 -16.38 5.96
C LEU A 201 21.09 -15.39 6.43
N GLY A 202 21.00 -14.86 7.65
CA GLY A 202 21.92 -13.83 8.17
C GLY A 202 21.76 -12.48 7.46
N LEU A 203 20.65 -12.26 6.74
CA LEU A 203 20.44 -11.07 5.93
C LEU A 203 19.64 -10.02 6.69
N LYS A 204 20.22 -8.84 6.82
CA LYS A 204 19.61 -7.74 7.58
C LYS A 204 18.64 -6.93 6.73
N THR A 205 17.63 -6.40 7.40
CA THR A 205 16.58 -5.60 6.78
C THR A 205 16.43 -4.26 7.50
N ILE A 206 16.39 -3.17 6.75
CA ILE A 206 16.11 -1.82 7.28
C ILE A 206 14.69 -1.39 6.96
N PHE A 207 14.07 -0.61 7.85
CA PHE A 207 12.73 -0.09 7.67
C PHE A 207 12.76 1.44 7.60
N ASN A 208 11.99 2.02 6.67
CA ASN A 208 11.75 3.46 6.68
C ASN A 208 10.61 3.84 7.65
N GLU A 209 10.42 5.15 7.86
CA GLU A 209 9.35 5.70 8.72
C GLU A 209 7.93 5.24 8.34
N LYS A 210 7.74 4.80 7.09
CA LYS A 210 6.45 4.32 6.57
C LYS A 210 6.24 2.82 6.77
N GLY A 211 7.25 2.09 7.27
CA GLY A 211 7.24 0.65 7.48
C GLY A 211 7.63 -0.17 6.25
N LEU A 212 8.19 0.44 5.21
CA LEU A 212 8.71 -0.29 4.04
C LEU A 212 10.10 -0.85 4.35
N SER A 213 10.27 -2.15 4.14
CA SER A 213 11.53 -2.85 4.35
C SER A 213 12.43 -2.86 3.12
N ARG A 214 13.76 -2.82 3.34
CA ARG A 214 14.81 -3.01 2.33
C ARG A 214 15.84 -4.00 2.85
N ILE A 215 16.30 -4.90 2.00
CA ILE A 215 17.38 -5.84 2.36
C ILE A 215 18.70 -5.09 2.19
N VAL A 216 19.55 -5.16 3.22
CA VAL A 216 20.86 -4.51 3.22
C VAL A 216 21.71 -5.12 2.10
N GLY A 217 22.35 -4.25 1.30
CA GLY A 217 23.17 -4.64 0.16
C GLY A 217 22.43 -4.82 -1.17
N ILE A 218 21.13 -4.47 -1.25
CA ILE A 218 20.42 -4.27 -2.53
C ILE A 218 20.13 -2.77 -2.71
N ASN A 219 20.57 -2.19 -3.82
CA ASN A 219 20.54 -0.75 -4.06
C ASN A 219 19.28 -0.30 -4.86
N LYS A 220 19.12 1.01 -5.07
CA LYS A 220 17.92 1.57 -5.74
C LYS A 220 17.89 1.24 -7.23
N GLU A 221 19.03 1.33 -7.89
CA GLU A 221 19.17 1.06 -9.32
C GLU A 221 18.71 -0.35 -9.68
N GLU A 222 19.17 -1.35 -8.92
CA GLU A 222 18.77 -2.76 -9.07
C GLU A 222 17.27 -2.95 -8.95
N ARG A 223 16.66 -2.24 -8.00
CA ARG A 223 15.20 -2.31 -7.78
C ARG A 223 14.43 -1.66 -8.90
N ASP A 224 14.89 -0.51 -9.37
CA ASP A 224 14.21 0.23 -10.43
C ASP A 224 14.28 -0.53 -11.75
N TYR A 225 15.42 -1.18 -12.04
CA TYR A 225 15.60 -2.04 -13.20
C TYR A 225 14.56 -3.17 -13.29
N PHE A 226 14.20 -3.78 -12.15
CA PHE A 226 13.17 -4.81 -12.05
C PHE A 226 11.79 -4.27 -11.60
N SER A 227 11.51 -2.98 -11.80
CA SER A 227 10.24 -2.34 -11.45
C SER A 227 9.54 -1.69 -12.65
N LYS A 228 9.63 -2.30 -13.85
CA LYS A 228 9.09 -1.74 -15.11
C LYS A 228 7.61 -1.38 -15.00
N ARG A 229 6.82 -2.22 -14.33
CA ARG A 229 5.38 -1.97 -14.15
C ARG A 229 5.10 -0.68 -13.37
N LYS A 230 5.94 -0.39 -12.36
CA LYS A 230 5.78 0.81 -11.54
C LYS A 230 6.06 2.06 -12.37
N GLU A 231 7.13 2.04 -13.15
CA GLU A 231 7.52 3.14 -14.04
C GLU A 231 6.42 3.44 -15.06
N GLN A 232 5.84 2.41 -15.70
CA GLN A 232 4.70 2.57 -16.60
C GLN A 232 3.50 3.24 -15.93
N ILE A 233 3.13 2.80 -14.71
CA ILE A 233 2.00 3.37 -13.97
C ILE A 233 2.28 4.83 -13.58
N GLU A 234 3.50 5.13 -13.13
CA GLU A 234 3.90 6.49 -12.76
C GLU A 234 3.89 7.43 -13.96
N LYS A 235 4.39 6.98 -15.12
CA LYS A 235 4.33 7.74 -16.38
C LYS A 235 2.90 8.00 -16.85
N LEU A 236 1.99 7.04 -16.68
CA LEU A 236 0.60 7.16 -17.12
C LEU A 236 -0.27 7.98 -16.17
N ALA A 237 -0.06 7.85 -14.86
CA ALA A 237 -0.85 8.55 -13.86
C ALA A 237 -0.34 9.98 -13.61
N GLY A 238 0.93 10.25 -13.88
CA GLY A 238 1.61 11.49 -13.54
C GLY A 238 2.14 11.51 -12.10
N ASP A 239 3.16 12.35 -11.85
CA ASP A 239 3.95 12.32 -10.62
C ASP A 239 3.15 12.59 -9.35
N ASN A 240 2.04 13.34 -9.46
CA ASN A 240 1.17 13.74 -8.35
C ASN A 240 -0.12 12.91 -8.23
N ALA A 241 -0.26 11.83 -9.01
CA ALA A 241 -1.46 10.99 -9.00
C ALA A 241 -1.76 10.40 -7.62
N SER A 242 -3.04 10.42 -7.24
CA SER A 242 -3.51 9.72 -6.04
C SER A 242 -3.38 8.21 -6.20
N TYR A 243 -3.46 7.46 -5.09
CA TYR A 243 -3.49 6.00 -5.14
C TYR A 243 -4.65 5.44 -5.99
N LYS A 244 -5.77 6.15 -6.06
CA LYS A 244 -6.90 5.76 -6.90
C LYS A 244 -6.57 5.95 -8.38
N ASP A 245 -5.94 7.06 -8.73
CA ASP A 245 -5.55 7.37 -10.12
C ASP A 245 -4.48 6.39 -10.60
N LYS A 246 -3.50 6.06 -9.74
CA LYS A 246 -2.52 5.00 -10.03
C LYS A 246 -3.17 3.62 -10.20
N ASP A 247 -4.23 3.31 -9.45
CA ASP A 247 -4.96 2.04 -9.65
C ASP A 247 -5.77 2.02 -10.95
N LEU A 248 -6.40 3.14 -11.30
CA LEU A 248 -7.13 3.30 -12.56
C LEU A 248 -6.17 3.21 -13.75
N ALA A 249 -5.05 3.94 -13.73
CA ALA A 249 -3.99 3.82 -14.73
C ALA A 249 -3.45 2.39 -14.77
N SER A 250 -3.27 1.76 -13.61
CA SER A 250 -2.85 0.36 -13.52
C SER A 250 -3.86 -0.62 -14.10
N LEU A 251 -5.15 -0.29 -14.17
CA LEU A 251 -6.23 -1.09 -14.75
C LEU A 251 -6.36 -0.83 -16.26
N ALA A 252 -6.31 0.43 -16.67
CA ALA A 252 -6.44 0.86 -18.05
C ALA A 252 -5.27 0.42 -18.92
N SER A 253 -4.05 0.43 -18.37
CA SER A 253 -2.84 0.04 -19.12
C SER A 253 -2.56 -1.46 -19.06
N ARG A 254 -3.48 -2.28 -18.56
CA ARG A 254 -3.24 -3.72 -18.40
C ARG A 254 -3.18 -4.37 -19.77
N GLN A 255 -2.01 -4.89 -20.10
CA GLN A 255 -1.89 -5.91 -21.13
C GLN A 255 -2.18 -7.28 -20.52
N THR A 256 -2.65 -8.19 -21.37
CA THR A 256 -2.81 -9.61 -21.03
C THR A 256 -1.43 -10.20 -20.75
N LYS A 257 -1.28 -10.98 -19.67
CA LYS A 257 -0.02 -11.71 -19.43
C LYS A 257 0.29 -12.58 -20.65
N LYS A 258 1.45 -12.35 -21.28
CA LYS A 258 1.97 -13.20 -22.35
C LYS A 258 2.23 -14.61 -21.80
N GLU A 259 2.26 -15.59 -22.68
CA GLU A 259 2.75 -16.92 -22.33
C GLU A 259 4.27 -16.86 -22.16
N TYR A 260 4.79 -17.51 -21.11
CA TYR A 260 6.22 -17.56 -20.82
C TYR A 260 6.60 -18.86 -20.14
N ASP A 261 7.84 -19.26 -20.34
CA ASP A 261 8.49 -20.36 -19.62
C ASP A 261 9.13 -19.79 -18.35
N LEU A 262 8.58 -20.16 -17.19
CA LEU A 262 9.04 -19.63 -15.90
C LEU A 262 10.50 -19.97 -15.61
N SER A 263 10.95 -21.18 -15.96
CA SER A 263 12.32 -21.63 -15.72
C SER A 263 13.31 -20.80 -16.54
N LYS A 264 13.04 -20.63 -17.84
CA LYS A 264 13.87 -19.78 -18.71
C LYS A 264 13.88 -18.32 -18.25
N LEU A 265 12.75 -17.82 -17.77
CA LEU A 265 12.65 -16.45 -17.27
C LEU A 265 13.49 -16.26 -16.00
N GLN A 266 13.45 -17.22 -15.08
CA GLN A 266 14.27 -17.21 -13.86
C GLN A 266 15.76 -17.31 -14.17
N GLU A 267 16.17 -18.15 -15.13
CA GLU A 267 17.55 -18.22 -15.62
C GLU A 267 18.02 -16.88 -16.20
N ASN A 268 17.17 -16.22 -16.99
CA ASN A 268 17.49 -14.92 -17.58
C ASN A 268 17.65 -13.84 -16.51
N TRP A 269 16.73 -13.75 -15.54
CA TRP A 269 16.87 -12.82 -14.42
C TRP A 269 18.17 -13.07 -13.66
N ASN A 270 18.51 -14.34 -13.41
CA ASN A 270 19.72 -14.70 -12.71
C ASN A 270 20.98 -14.26 -13.47
N LYS A 271 21.05 -14.52 -14.78
CA LYS A 271 22.13 -14.07 -15.65
C LYS A 271 22.26 -12.55 -15.66
N GLU A 272 21.16 -11.82 -15.81
CA GLU A 272 21.16 -10.35 -15.79
C GLU A 272 21.65 -9.79 -14.45
N LEU A 273 21.20 -10.36 -13.32
CA LEU A 273 21.62 -9.96 -11.98
C LEU A 273 23.12 -10.22 -11.75
N GLN A 274 23.64 -11.33 -12.24
CA GLN A 274 25.07 -11.63 -12.17
C GLN A 274 25.90 -10.69 -13.04
N GLN A 275 25.53 -10.53 -14.32
CA GLN A 275 26.33 -9.79 -15.30
C GLN A 275 26.30 -8.28 -15.09
N LYS A 276 25.14 -7.71 -14.78
CA LYS A 276 24.97 -6.24 -14.66
C LYS A 276 25.27 -5.73 -13.27
N PHE A 277 24.94 -6.52 -12.24
CA PHE A 277 24.97 -6.06 -10.86
C PHE A 277 25.90 -6.90 -9.97
N GLY A 278 26.53 -7.96 -10.48
CA GLY A 278 27.50 -8.74 -9.71
C GLY A 278 26.88 -9.52 -8.54
N PHE A 279 25.65 -10.02 -8.69
CA PHE A 279 25.02 -10.93 -7.71
C PHE A 279 25.68 -12.32 -7.70
N ASN A 280 26.91 -12.39 -7.20
CA ASN A 280 27.67 -13.61 -6.99
C ASN A 280 27.75 -13.98 -5.51
N GLU A 281 28.46 -15.07 -5.21
CA GLU A 281 28.57 -15.58 -3.85
C GLU A 281 29.36 -14.67 -2.92
N ALA A 282 30.42 -14.01 -3.42
CA ALA A 282 31.18 -13.04 -2.65
C ALA A 282 30.29 -11.86 -2.22
N ARG A 283 29.40 -11.40 -3.10
CA ARG A 283 28.40 -10.38 -2.76
C ARG A 283 27.42 -10.87 -1.70
N LEU A 284 26.93 -12.11 -1.80
CA LEU A 284 26.02 -12.67 -0.78
C LEU A 284 26.68 -12.70 0.61
N GLN A 285 27.95 -13.11 0.68
CA GLN A 285 28.70 -13.11 1.95
C GLN A 285 28.92 -11.68 2.47
N SER A 286 29.23 -10.73 1.59
CA SER A 286 29.30 -9.31 1.96
C SER A 286 27.98 -8.80 2.54
N MET A 287 26.83 -9.16 1.93
CA MET A 287 25.51 -8.78 2.44
C MET A 287 25.23 -9.34 3.84
N ARG A 288 25.64 -10.58 4.12
CA ARG A 288 25.51 -11.22 5.45
C ARG A 288 26.39 -10.56 6.52
N ASN A 289 27.60 -10.16 6.13
CA ASN A 289 28.59 -9.59 7.05
C ASN A 289 28.37 -8.09 7.35
N GLN A 290 27.45 -7.42 6.66
CA GLN A 290 27.20 -6.00 6.90
C GLN A 290 26.58 -5.76 8.30
N PRO A 291 27.08 -4.81 9.11
CA PRO A 291 26.44 -4.42 10.35
C PRO A 291 25.09 -3.72 10.08
N ALA A 292 24.12 -3.90 11.00
CA ALA A 292 22.80 -3.23 10.92
C ALA A 292 22.94 -1.70 10.95
N GLU A 293 24.04 -1.22 11.54
CA GLU A 293 24.36 0.20 11.71
C GLU A 293 25.02 0.85 10.50
N THR A 294 25.23 0.12 9.39
CA THR A 294 25.86 0.69 8.19
C THR A 294 24.89 1.66 7.49
N LYS A 295 24.92 2.88 8.03
CA LYS A 295 24.63 4.17 7.45
C LYS A 295 23.18 4.46 7.04
N LYS A 296 22.56 5.30 7.90
CA LYS A 296 21.74 6.47 7.53
C LYS A 296 22.20 7.18 6.24
N ALA A 297 23.48 7.06 5.83
CA ALA A 297 24.05 7.67 4.63
C ALA A 297 23.47 7.15 3.30
N ASP A 298 22.99 5.91 3.19
CA ASP A 298 22.37 5.41 1.94
C ASP A 298 20.90 5.79 1.84
N LEU A 299 20.25 6.05 2.98
CA LEU A 299 18.99 6.79 3.04
C LEU A 299 19.19 8.30 2.73
N LEU A 300 20.42 8.81 2.83
CA LEU A 300 20.78 10.21 2.53
C LEU A 300 21.39 10.41 1.13
N HIS A 301 21.78 9.38 0.39
CA HIS A 301 22.28 9.51 -0.99
C HIS A 301 21.18 9.88 -2.03
N SER A 302 19.96 10.15 -1.57
CA SER A 302 18.92 10.85 -2.34
C SER A 302 18.83 12.35 -2.02
N LYS A 303 19.73 12.91 -1.19
CA LYS A 303 19.72 14.33 -0.78
C LYS A 303 20.69 15.25 -1.53
N SER A 304 21.55 14.76 -2.42
CA SER A 304 22.46 15.64 -3.18
C SER A 304 21.93 16.06 -4.57
N ALA A 305 20.72 15.64 -4.97
CA ALA A 305 20.10 16.08 -6.22
C ALA A 305 18.65 16.53 -5.98
N ASN A 306 18.50 17.66 -5.30
CA ASN A 306 17.45 18.68 -5.47
C ASN A 306 17.36 19.52 -4.22
N LEU A 307 18.11 20.62 -4.25
CA LEU A 307 18.07 21.69 -3.27
C LEU A 307 16.79 22.53 -3.43
N ASP A 308 15.60 21.91 -3.37
CA ASP A 308 14.33 22.66 -3.55
C ASP A 308 13.12 22.13 -2.78
N ASN A 309 13.33 21.27 -1.77
CA ASN A 309 12.23 20.61 -1.05
C ASN A 309 12.24 20.80 0.48
N ARG A 310 12.69 21.97 0.97
CA ARG A 310 12.51 22.33 2.40
C ARG A 310 11.03 22.53 2.78
N THR A 311 10.16 22.83 1.83
CA THR A 311 8.71 23.03 2.03
C THR A 311 7.94 21.72 2.22
N THR A 312 8.39 20.62 1.59
CA THR A 312 7.68 19.33 1.57
C THR A 312 7.85 18.52 2.86
N ARG A 313 8.92 18.78 3.62
CA ARG A 313 9.23 18.06 4.86
C ARG A 313 8.33 18.46 6.04
N GLN A 314 7.82 19.69 6.05
CA GLN A 314 6.83 20.14 7.03
C GLN A 314 5.47 19.47 6.78
N ILE A 315 5.05 19.28 5.52
CA ILE A 315 3.74 18.71 5.14
C ILE A 315 3.54 17.26 5.65
N SER A 316 4.62 16.51 5.83
CA SER A 316 4.59 15.10 6.30
C SER A 316 4.20 14.97 7.78
N ILE A 317 4.65 15.89 8.63
CA ILE A 317 4.33 15.90 10.06
C ILE A 317 2.84 16.30 10.24
N PHE A 318 2.34 17.23 9.42
CA PHE A 318 0.95 17.69 9.48
C PHE A 318 -0.09 16.67 8.99
N LYS A 319 0.26 15.74 8.08
CA LYS A 319 -0.66 14.67 7.64
C LYS A 319 -1.03 13.67 8.75
N ASN A 320 -0.24 13.56 9.81
CA ASN A 320 -0.57 12.72 10.97
C ASN A 320 -1.50 13.44 11.97
N ILE A 321 -1.42 14.77 12.06
CA ILE A 321 -2.32 15.59 12.91
C ILE A 321 -3.73 15.67 12.30
N ALA A 322 -3.84 15.73 10.96
CA ALA A 322 -5.13 15.65 10.25
C ALA A 322 -5.88 14.31 10.41
N LYS A 323 -5.25 13.26 10.94
CA LYS A 323 -5.93 12.01 11.33
C LYS A 323 -6.49 12.05 12.75
N LEU A 324 -5.98 12.94 13.61
CA LEU A 324 -6.48 13.18 14.96
C LEU A 324 -7.66 14.18 14.97
N SER A 325 -7.86 14.97 13.90
CA SER A 325 -8.92 15.97 13.78
C SER A 325 -10.35 15.43 13.66
N LYS A 326 -10.56 14.10 13.61
CA LYS A 326 -11.92 13.52 13.65
C LYS A 326 -12.48 13.35 15.07
N VAL A 327 -11.75 13.78 16.09
CA VAL A 327 -12.27 13.93 17.45
C VAL A 327 -12.37 15.43 17.72
N LYS A 328 -13.59 15.99 17.73
CA LYS A 328 -13.82 17.31 18.34
C LYS A 328 -13.66 17.15 19.85
N PRO A 329 -12.66 17.75 20.51
CA PRO A 329 -12.67 17.84 21.96
C PRO A 329 -13.87 18.72 22.36
N LYS A 330 -14.80 18.15 23.12
CA LYS A 330 -15.82 18.94 23.83
C LYS A 330 -15.07 19.87 24.81
N GLY A 331 -15.28 21.18 24.72
CA GLY A 331 -14.96 22.09 25.81
C GLY A 331 -13.80 23.08 25.62
N ILE A 332 -13.41 23.45 24.40
CA ILE A 332 -12.51 24.62 24.21
C ILE A 332 -13.32 25.76 23.59
N SER A 333 -13.51 26.80 24.41
CA SER A 333 -14.17 28.07 24.08
C SER A 333 -13.59 28.69 22.80
N SER A 334 -14.46 29.00 21.84
CA SER A 334 -14.15 29.56 20.52
C SER A 334 -13.72 31.04 20.52
N LYS A 335 -13.23 31.56 21.65
CA LYS A 335 -12.82 32.96 21.78
C LYS A 335 -11.31 33.15 21.57
N SER A 336 -10.84 32.90 20.36
CA SER A 336 -9.61 33.55 19.84
C SER A 336 -9.43 33.39 18.32
N VAL A 337 -10.43 32.90 17.58
CA VAL A 337 -10.34 32.86 16.11
C VAL A 337 -10.56 34.28 15.62
N ALA A 338 -9.49 35.08 15.55
CA ALA A 338 -9.50 36.28 14.75
C ALA A 338 -9.85 35.84 13.33
N SER A 339 -11.00 36.28 12.82
CA SER A 339 -11.45 36.00 11.47
C SER A 339 -10.49 36.68 10.49
N PHE A 340 -9.51 35.94 9.98
CA PHE A 340 -8.54 36.41 8.99
C PHE A 340 -9.13 36.43 7.56
N SER A 341 -10.41 36.78 7.41
CA SER A 341 -11.02 36.99 6.11
C SER A 341 -10.49 38.29 5.49
N GLY A 342 -9.62 38.18 4.47
CA GLY A 342 -9.05 39.33 3.75
C GLY A 342 -7.54 39.49 3.84
N SER A 343 -6.82 38.53 4.43
CA SER A 343 -5.36 38.62 4.60
C SER A 343 -4.59 38.51 3.28
N THR A 344 -3.56 39.32 3.09
CA THR A 344 -2.67 39.22 1.93
C THR A 344 -1.77 37.98 2.02
N ARG A 345 -1.23 37.52 0.88
CA ARG A 345 -0.29 36.40 0.81
C ARG A 345 0.89 36.56 1.78
N GLU A 346 1.42 37.77 1.88
CA GLU A 346 2.53 38.11 2.77
C GLU A 346 2.14 38.01 4.25
N GLN A 347 0.94 38.50 4.63
CA GLN A 347 0.42 38.37 6.00
C GLN A 347 0.22 36.91 6.40
N LEU A 348 -0.26 36.05 5.48
CA LEU A 348 -0.39 34.62 5.72
C LEU A 348 0.97 33.95 5.92
N HIS A 349 1.97 34.27 5.08
CA HIS A 349 3.34 33.73 5.23
C HIS A 349 3.97 34.13 6.57
N ASN A 350 3.85 35.39 6.98
CA ASN A 350 4.39 35.88 8.25
C ASN A 350 3.72 35.19 9.45
N SER A 351 2.39 35.05 9.42
CA SER A 351 1.63 34.37 10.48
C SER A 351 1.98 32.88 10.57
N ILE A 352 2.14 32.22 9.42
CA ILE A 352 2.59 30.83 9.33
C ILE A 352 3.98 30.67 9.95
N ALA A 353 4.93 31.56 9.62
CA ALA A 353 6.29 31.50 10.15
C ALA A 353 6.32 31.67 11.68
N GLN A 354 5.52 32.60 12.23
CA GLN A 354 5.40 32.82 13.68
C GLN A 354 4.82 31.60 14.41
N LEU A 355 3.76 31.00 13.85
CA LEU A 355 3.18 29.78 14.42
C LEU A 355 4.13 28.59 14.36
N GLN A 356 4.90 28.45 13.28
CA GLN A 356 5.91 27.40 13.16
C GLN A 356 7.03 27.55 14.19
N ALA A 357 7.49 28.78 14.45
CA ALA A 357 8.47 29.05 15.50
C ALA A 357 7.92 28.70 16.90
N SER A 358 6.68 29.11 17.17
CA SER A 358 6.00 28.82 18.44
C SER A 358 5.80 27.32 18.67
N LEU A 359 5.40 26.58 17.62
CA LEU A 359 5.28 25.12 17.66
C LEU A 359 6.64 24.43 17.88
N GLY A 360 7.72 24.94 17.27
CA GLY A 360 9.07 24.44 17.50
C GLY A 360 9.50 24.58 18.96
N SER A 361 9.20 25.73 19.57
CA SER A 361 9.46 25.98 21.00
C SER A 361 8.68 25.03 21.90
N LEU A 362 7.37 24.88 21.68
CA LEU A 362 6.52 23.96 22.45
C LEU A 362 6.92 22.49 22.26
N GLN A 363 7.36 22.09 21.07
CA GLN A 363 7.85 20.73 20.80
C GLN A 363 9.14 20.44 21.58
N ALA A 364 10.06 21.41 21.63
CA ALA A 364 11.29 21.30 22.42
C ALA A 364 10.95 21.19 23.92
N GLN A 365 10.02 22.01 24.41
CA GLN A 365 9.54 21.95 25.79
C GLN A 365 8.89 20.59 26.11
N LEU A 366 8.02 20.06 25.25
CA LEU A 366 7.40 18.74 25.44
C LEU A 366 8.41 17.59 25.47
N SER A 367 9.53 17.76 24.77
CA SER A 367 10.59 16.76 24.68
C SER A 367 11.54 16.80 25.88
N SER A 368 11.63 17.93 26.60
CA SER A 368 12.40 18.06 27.85
C SER A 368 11.58 17.70 29.10
N MET A 369 10.25 17.69 29.02
CA MET A 369 9.37 17.33 30.15
C MET A 369 9.27 15.81 30.36
N LYS A 370 9.33 15.39 31.64
CA LYS A 370 9.08 13.99 32.04
C LYS A 370 7.62 13.61 31.77
N GLN A 371 7.34 12.32 31.54
CA GLN A 371 5.98 11.89 31.19
C GLN A 371 4.93 12.19 32.27
N GLU A 372 5.34 12.19 33.53
CA GLU A 372 4.52 12.42 34.73
C GLU A 372 4.39 13.90 35.12
N ASP A 373 5.03 14.81 34.39
CA ASP A 373 4.98 16.24 34.71
C ASP A 373 3.52 16.76 34.61
N PRO A 374 2.96 17.32 35.70
CA PRO A 374 1.55 17.73 35.76
C PRO A 374 1.20 18.81 34.74
N ASN A 375 2.18 19.61 34.29
CA ASN A 375 1.97 20.67 33.30
C ASN A 375 2.09 20.17 31.86
N ARG A 376 2.54 18.93 31.62
CA ARG A 376 2.77 18.39 30.27
C ARG A 376 1.51 18.32 29.42
N LEU A 377 0.37 18.01 30.04
CA LEU A 377 -0.93 18.01 29.38
C LEU A 377 -1.34 19.40 28.88
N GLN A 378 -1.02 20.45 29.64
CA GLN A 378 -1.32 21.83 29.28
C GLN A 378 -0.47 22.29 28.09
N VAL A 379 0.85 22.03 28.12
CA VAL A 379 1.76 22.34 27.02
C VAL A 379 1.38 21.55 25.76
N PHE A 380 0.96 20.28 25.92
CA PHE A 380 0.48 19.46 24.81
C PHE A 380 -0.83 19.99 24.21
N SER A 381 -1.76 20.47 25.05
CA SER A 381 -2.99 21.09 24.58
C SER A 381 -2.73 22.36 23.77
N GLN A 382 -1.82 23.22 24.23
CA GLN A 382 -1.39 24.42 23.49
C GLN A 382 -0.73 24.06 22.15
N PHE A 383 0.14 23.05 22.15
CA PHE A 383 0.78 22.55 20.92
C PHE A 383 -0.26 22.07 19.89
N LEU A 384 -1.29 21.33 20.32
CA LEU A 384 -2.36 20.91 19.41
C LEU A 384 -3.17 22.10 18.88
N SER A 385 -3.50 23.07 19.74
CA SER A 385 -4.27 24.26 19.35
C SER A 385 -3.56 25.08 18.27
N LEU A 386 -2.27 25.40 18.47
CA LEU A 386 -1.47 26.11 17.46
C LEU A 386 -1.27 25.27 16.18
N GLY A 387 -1.20 23.95 16.31
CA GLY A 387 -1.12 23.04 15.17
C GLY A 387 -2.35 23.11 14.27
N PHE A 388 -3.55 23.26 14.85
CA PHE A 388 -4.78 23.46 14.08
C PHE A 388 -4.84 24.83 13.42
N GLN A 389 -4.44 25.89 14.11
CA GLN A 389 -4.38 27.24 13.53
C GLN A 389 -3.42 27.31 12.35
N LEU A 390 -2.25 26.68 12.45
CA LEU A 390 -1.29 26.60 11.36
C LEU A 390 -1.86 25.87 10.14
N GLN A 391 -2.60 24.78 10.36
CA GLN A 391 -3.26 24.06 9.28
C GLN A 391 -4.30 24.93 8.55
N GLU A 392 -5.07 25.72 9.29
CA GLU A 392 -6.08 26.62 8.73
C GLU A 392 -5.45 27.72 7.87
N LEU A 393 -4.38 28.37 8.35
CA LEU A 393 -3.67 29.39 7.56
C LEU A 393 -3.01 28.82 6.31
N GLN A 394 -2.46 27.60 6.39
CA GLN A 394 -1.89 26.91 5.21
C GLN A 394 -2.96 26.60 4.16
N GLN A 395 -4.18 26.26 4.58
CA GLN A 395 -5.30 26.05 3.66
C GLN A 395 -5.71 27.36 2.98
N GLN A 396 -5.82 28.45 3.75
CA GLN A 396 -6.13 29.78 3.21
C GLN A 396 -5.08 30.23 2.18
N LEU A 397 -3.79 30.00 2.46
CA LEU A 397 -2.71 30.32 1.53
C LEU A 397 -2.81 29.50 0.23
N ALA A 398 -3.12 28.20 0.32
CA ALA A 398 -3.28 27.35 -0.85
C ALA A 398 -4.48 27.77 -1.72
N GLU A 399 -5.59 28.16 -1.10
CA GLU A 399 -6.76 28.69 -1.80
C GLU A 399 -6.46 30.02 -2.50
N LEU A 400 -5.68 30.89 -1.85
CA LEU A 400 -5.25 32.16 -2.44
C LEU A 400 -4.33 31.95 -3.65
N GLN A 401 -3.34 31.06 -3.54
CA GLN A 401 -2.45 30.67 -4.65
C GLN A 401 -3.22 30.06 -5.83
N ARG A 402 -4.22 29.23 -5.54
CA ARG A 402 -5.09 28.66 -6.58
C ARG A 402 -5.86 29.74 -7.32
N LYS A 403 -6.44 30.71 -6.61
CA LYS A 403 -7.16 31.85 -7.23
C LYS A 403 -6.23 32.74 -8.07
N GLU A 404 -4.99 32.96 -7.62
CA GLU A 404 -3.96 33.66 -8.40
C GLU A 404 -3.64 32.92 -9.71
N LEU A 405 -3.49 31.60 -9.65
CA LEU A 405 -3.21 30.75 -10.83
C LEU A 405 -4.38 30.74 -11.81
N GLU A 406 -5.62 30.60 -11.31
CA GLU A 406 -6.83 30.64 -12.14
C GLU A 406 -6.95 31.98 -12.88
N LYS A 407 -6.68 33.11 -12.21
CA LYS A 407 -6.63 34.43 -12.86
C LYS A 407 -5.52 34.53 -13.91
N ALA A 408 -4.33 34.02 -13.64
CA ALA A 408 -3.22 34.05 -14.60
C ALA A 408 -3.51 33.21 -15.86
N ILE A 409 -4.17 32.06 -15.70
CA ILE A 409 -4.62 31.22 -16.82
C ILE A 409 -5.68 31.94 -17.65
N GLU A 410 -6.62 32.63 -17.00
CA GLU A 410 -7.67 33.38 -17.69
C GLU A 410 -7.12 34.56 -18.49
N GLN A 411 -6.18 35.32 -17.90
CA GLN A 411 -5.44 36.38 -18.58
C GLN A 411 -4.63 35.87 -19.78
N ASN A 412 -3.97 34.71 -19.64
CA ASN A 412 -3.23 34.10 -20.75
C ASN A 412 -4.17 33.68 -21.90
N LYS A 413 -5.33 33.10 -21.59
CA LYS A 413 -6.35 32.72 -22.58
C LYS A 413 -6.93 33.92 -23.33
N GLU A 414 -7.12 35.04 -22.63
CA GLU A 414 -7.52 36.30 -23.29
C GLU A 414 -6.42 36.83 -24.21
N SER A 415 -5.15 36.78 -23.75
CA SER A 415 -3.99 37.23 -24.54
C SER A 415 -3.80 36.43 -25.84
N GLU A 416 -4.03 35.11 -25.81
CA GLU A 416 -3.97 34.22 -26.98
C GLU A 416 -5.13 34.45 -27.95
N LYS A 417 -6.35 34.74 -27.45
CA LYS A 417 -7.49 35.12 -28.30
C LYS A 417 -7.26 36.43 -29.05
N THR A 418 -6.61 37.42 -28.44
CA THR A 418 -6.20 38.66 -29.13
C THR A 418 -5.13 38.41 -30.20
N LYS A 419 -4.11 37.59 -29.91
CA LYS A 419 -3.07 37.23 -30.91
C LYS A 419 -3.62 36.39 -32.08
N GLY A 420 -4.62 35.54 -31.84
CA GLY A 420 -5.31 34.77 -32.89
C GLY A 420 -6.18 35.63 -33.82
N ARG A 421 -6.76 36.73 -33.30
CA ARG A 421 -7.53 37.71 -34.09
C ARG A 421 -6.65 38.62 -34.95
N GLU A 422 -5.41 38.91 -34.54
CA GLU A 422 -4.45 39.65 -35.38
C GLU A 422 -3.91 38.80 -36.53
N ARG A 423 -3.63 37.50 -36.31
CA ARG A 423 -3.18 36.58 -37.37
C ARG A 423 -4.23 36.35 -38.46
N THR A 424 -5.52 36.39 -38.11
CA THR A 424 -6.62 36.22 -39.08
C THR A 424 -6.94 37.49 -39.88
N ARG A 425 -6.39 38.66 -39.51
CA ARG A 425 -6.52 39.89 -40.31
C ARG A 425 -5.43 40.07 -41.37
N PHE A 426 -4.27 39.42 -41.22
CA PHE A 426 -3.15 39.54 -42.16
C PHE A 426 -3.16 38.53 -43.32
N ASP A 427 -4.05 37.52 -43.29
CA ASP A 427 -4.06 36.43 -44.28
C ASP A 427 -5.25 36.49 -45.26
N ARG A 428 -5.78 37.70 -45.53
CA ARG A 428 -6.72 37.93 -46.64
C ARG A 428 -5.98 38.61 -47.80
N SER A 429 -5.49 37.79 -48.72
CA SER A 429 -5.02 38.18 -50.05
C SER A 429 -6.18 38.76 -50.89
N PRO A 430 -6.01 39.89 -51.60
CA PRO A 430 -7.01 40.46 -52.49
C PRO A 430 -6.94 39.77 -53.87
N LYS A 431 -7.43 38.53 -53.96
CA LYS A 431 -7.84 37.89 -55.21
C LYS A 431 -9.02 36.99 -54.91
N ASP A 432 -10.20 37.60 -54.94
CA ASP A 432 -11.48 37.02 -55.36
C ASP A 432 -12.53 38.14 -55.15
N ARG A 433 -12.57 39.03 -56.15
CA ARG A 433 -13.73 39.87 -56.49
C ARG A 433 -14.30 39.32 -57.78
#